data_AF-A0A318SB90-F1
#
_entry.id   AF-A0A318SB90-F1
#
_cell.length_a   1.000
_cell.length_b   1.000
_cell.length_c   1.000
_cell.angle_alpha   90.00
_cell.angle_beta   90.00
_cell.angle_gamma   90.00
#
_symmetry.space_group_name_H-M   'P 1'
#
loop_
_entity.id
_entity.type
_entity.pdbx_description
1 polymer ?
#
loop_
_entity_poly.entity_id
_entity_poly.type
_entity_poly.pdbx_seq_one_letter_code
_entity_poly.pdbx_strand_id
1 'polypeptide(L)'
;MKGIVTTAPAQPQGGGRKILLDLVFTLLIPIAILSPNLLGSGFSFSESVFGGGVTGNVRSYVLAALVPVAYVLVDLLLNKRVSPIAIFAGTSALVGGALAFWFVDGWQYALKDSARSILVGVAAVLSVFVGYPLFRIFVDVTSLGAKPDEQRALTTVFSNGVVKRALGLGTFIFAAVELVSAAVNFFVNLRIVTSKFGTNAFNAEVASANAVMRVPALALSLIGFGIAYWLIQQAVTAQYGKGANIFEPAQLAEKLRETPPA
;
A
#
# COMPACT_ATOMS: atom_id res chain seq x y z
N MET A 1 -4.65 23.19 43.75
CA MET A 1 -5.34 23.17 42.45
C MET A 1 -4.27 23.13 41.35
N LYS A 2 -3.99 21.97 40.77
CA LYS A 2 -3.04 21.81 39.66
C LYS A 2 -3.85 21.65 38.37
N GLY A 3 -3.64 22.55 37.43
CA GLY A 3 -4.36 22.62 36.16
C GLY A 3 -4.20 21.34 35.34
N ILE A 4 -5.33 20.86 34.84
CA ILE A 4 -5.42 19.78 33.87
C ILE A 4 -4.87 20.34 32.55
N VAL A 5 -3.72 19.82 32.10
CA VAL A 5 -3.24 20.05 30.74
C VAL A 5 -4.10 19.19 29.83
N THR A 6 -5.18 19.76 29.33
CA THR A 6 -5.99 19.17 28.26
C THR A 6 -5.14 19.14 27.00
N THR A 7 -4.52 18.00 26.68
CA THR A 7 -3.94 17.79 25.36
C THR A 7 -5.10 17.74 24.37
N ALA A 8 -5.29 18.83 23.62
CA ALA A 8 -6.24 18.89 22.53
C ALA A 8 -6.01 17.72 21.55
N PRO A 9 -7.06 17.10 21.01
CA PRO A 9 -6.89 16.07 19.99
C PRO A 9 -6.16 16.66 18.79
N ALA A 10 -5.17 15.93 18.26
CA ALA A 10 -4.50 16.31 17.02
C ALA A 10 -5.57 16.46 15.92
N GLN A 11 -5.88 17.70 15.55
CA GLN A 11 -6.81 17.99 14.46
C GLN A 11 -6.30 17.27 13.20
N PRO A 12 -7.14 16.54 12.45
CA PRO A 12 -6.78 16.01 11.15
C PRO A 12 -6.72 17.18 10.16
N GLN A 13 -5.62 17.91 10.16
CA GLN A 13 -5.39 18.97 9.19
C GLN A 13 -5.10 18.33 7.82
N GLY A 14 -6.02 18.49 6.87
CA GLY A 14 -5.72 18.38 5.43
C GLY A 14 -6.09 17.08 4.69
N GLY A 15 -6.95 16.21 5.22
CA GLY A 15 -7.28 14.92 4.60
C GLY A 15 -7.65 14.98 3.11
N GLY A 16 -8.56 15.87 2.72
CA GLY A 16 -8.99 15.98 1.31
C GLY A 16 -7.90 16.48 0.35
N ARG A 17 -7.13 17.49 0.77
CA ARG A 17 -6.01 18.02 -0.04
C ARG A 17 -4.93 16.96 -0.24
N LYS A 18 -4.61 16.20 0.80
CA LYS A 18 -3.61 15.12 0.71
C LYS A 18 -4.07 14.01 -0.24
N ILE A 19 -5.31 13.56 -0.14
CA ILE A 19 -5.87 12.54 -1.05
C ILE A 19 -5.82 13.04 -2.50
N LEU A 20 -6.17 14.31 -2.74
CA LEU A 20 -6.09 14.90 -4.07
C LEU A 20 -4.65 14.91 -4.60
N LEU A 21 -3.68 15.34 -3.77
CA LEU A 21 -2.26 15.31 -4.14
C LEU A 21 -1.77 13.87 -4.40
N ASP A 22 -2.15 12.91 -3.55
CA ASP A 22 -1.82 11.51 -3.71
C ASP A 22 -2.34 10.99 -5.07
N LEU A 23 -3.57 11.32 -5.46
CA LEU A 23 -4.11 10.96 -6.78
C LEU A 23 -3.39 11.65 -7.94
N VAL A 24 -3.08 12.94 -7.82
CA VAL A 24 -2.39 13.69 -8.87
C VAL A 24 -1.01 13.09 -9.14
N PHE A 25 -0.18 12.92 -8.11
CA PHE A 25 1.19 12.46 -8.26
C PHE A 25 1.31 10.99 -8.59
N THR A 26 0.35 10.17 -8.16
CA THR A 26 0.47 8.72 -8.36
C THR A 26 -0.35 8.20 -9.53
N LEU A 27 -1.34 8.95 -10.05
CA LEU A 27 -2.18 8.53 -11.18
C LEU A 27 -2.11 9.52 -12.35
N LEU A 28 -2.51 10.77 -12.12
CA LEU A 28 -2.72 11.72 -13.23
C LEU A 28 -1.42 12.12 -13.92
N ILE A 29 -0.37 12.47 -13.14
CA ILE A 29 0.92 12.88 -13.70
C ILE A 29 1.59 11.73 -14.49
N PRO A 30 1.72 10.50 -13.97
CA PRO A 30 2.29 9.40 -14.74
C PRO A 30 1.55 9.12 -16.05
N ILE A 31 0.21 9.11 -16.03
CA ILE A 31 -0.61 8.94 -17.24
C ILE A 31 -0.36 10.08 -18.23
N ALA A 32 -0.30 11.32 -17.75
CA ALA A 32 -0.02 12.48 -18.58
C ALA A 32 1.36 12.40 -19.25
N ILE A 33 2.39 11.94 -18.54
CA ILE A 33 3.76 11.78 -19.05
C ILE A 33 3.82 10.69 -20.13
N LEU A 34 3.09 9.60 -19.95
CA LEU A 34 3.05 8.49 -20.90
C LEU A 34 2.17 8.76 -22.12
N SER A 35 1.24 9.71 -22.03
CA SER A 35 0.31 9.99 -23.11
C SER A 35 1.03 10.52 -24.35
N PRO A 36 0.84 9.91 -25.53
CA PRO A 36 1.38 10.42 -26.79
C PRO A 36 0.60 11.65 -27.30
N ASN A 37 -0.57 11.93 -26.73
CA ASN A 37 -1.39 13.08 -27.06
C ASN A 37 -2.16 13.52 -25.83
N LEU A 38 -1.56 14.40 -25.03
CA LEU A 38 -2.10 14.84 -23.76
C LEU A 38 -3.45 15.55 -23.98
N LEU A 39 -4.55 14.87 -23.64
CA LEU A 39 -5.92 15.39 -23.75
C LEU A 39 -6.29 15.92 -25.15
N GLY A 40 -5.70 15.37 -26.21
CA GLY A 40 -5.97 15.81 -27.58
C GLY A 40 -5.25 17.08 -28.02
N SER A 41 -4.37 17.64 -27.19
CA SER A 41 -3.63 18.89 -27.50
C SER A 41 -2.52 18.74 -28.54
N GLY A 42 -2.18 17.52 -28.94
CA GLY A 42 -0.99 17.21 -29.74
C GLY A 42 0.31 17.22 -28.94
N PHE A 43 0.27 17.53 -27.63
CA PHE A 43 1.46 17.52 -26.79
C PHE A 43 1.82 16.11 -26.33
N SER A 44 3.10 15.76 -26.44
CA SER A 44 3.71 14.53 -25.92
C SER A 44 4.96 14.88 -25.14
N PHE A 45 5.11 14.35 -23.91
CA PHE A 45 6.36 14.51 -23.16
C PHE A 45 7.54 13.85 -23.89
N SER A 46 7.30 12.70 -24.54
CA SER A 46 8.34 12.00 -25.29
C SER A 46 8.92 12.89 -26.39
N GLU A 47 8.06 13.51 -27.19
CA GLU A 47 8.48 14.33 -28.35
C GLU A 47 8.97 15.71 -27.92
N SER A 48 8.18 16.44 -27.12
CA SER A 48 8.45 17.83 -26.78
C SER A 48 9.59 18.03 -25.80
N VAL A 49 9.79 17.09 -24.85
CA VAL A 49 10.79 17.22 -23.78
C VAL A 49 12.03 16.37 -24.05
N PHE A 50 11.85 15.17 -24.61
CA PHE A 50 12.93 14.20 -24.76
C PHE A 50 13.38 13.93 -26.20
N GLY A 51 12.81 14.62 -27.18
CA GLY A 51 13.20 14.55 -28.60
C GLY A 51 12.62 13.38 -29.38
N GLY A 52 11.65 12.65 -28.81
CA GLY A 52 10.88 11.61 -29.47
C GLY A 52 11.66 10.31 -29.73
N GLY A 53 11.07 9.47 -30.57
CA GLY A 53 11.61 8.15 -30.91
C GLY A 53 11.76 7.23 -29.70
N VAL A 54 12.60 6.19 -29.85
CA VAL A 54 12.78 5.18 -28.81
C VAL A 54 13.33 5.79 -27.53
N THR A 55 14.36 6.63 -27.63
CA THR A 55 14.99 7.26 -26.46
C THR A 55 14.01 8.18 -25.71
N GLY A 56 13.22 8.97 -26.42
CA GLY A 56 12.20 9.81 -25.81
C GLY A 56 11.16 8.99 -25.05
N ASN A 57 10.70 7.89 -25.64
CA ASN A 57 9.71 7.02 -25.03
C ASN A 57 10.22 6.32 -23.77
N VAL A 58 11.46 5.84 -23.79
CA VAL A 58 12.09 5.22 -22.62
C VAL A 58 12.25 6.23 -21.50
N ARG A 59 12.67 7.46 -21.81
CA ARG A 59 12.81 8.54 -20.82
C ARG A 59 11.47 8.93 -20.20
N SER A 60 10.41 9.08 -21.00
CA SER A 60 9.06 9.31 -20.49
C SER A 60 8.56 8.17 -19.61
N TYR A 61 8.82 6.91 -20.00
CA TYR A 61 8.45 5.74 -19.21
C TYR A 61 9.13 5.74 -17.84
N VAL A 62 10.45 5.94 -17.81
CA VAL A 62 11.21 6.00 -16.54
C VAL A 62 10.76 7.18 -15.70
N LEU A 63 10.58 8.36 -16.29
CA LEU A 63 10.10 9.54 -15.58
C LEU A 63 8.74 9.26 -14.93
N ALA A 64 7.76 8.76 -15.70
CA ALA A 64 6.42 8.44 -15.22
C ALA A 64 6.45 7.46 -14.05
N ALA A 65 7.30 6.43 -14.10
CA ALA A 65 7.45 5.45 -13.03
C ALA A 65 8.12 6.04 -11.78
N LEU A 66 9.04 7.00 -11.92
CA LEU A 66 9.75 7.62 -10.80
C LEU A 66 8.94 8.73 -10.11
N VAL A 67 7.97 9.38 -10.77
CA VAL A 67 7.12 10.39 -10.13
C VAL A 67 6.47 9.91 -8.82
N PRO A 68 5.72 8.79 -8.78
CA PRO A 68 5.11 8.32 -7.54
C PRO A 68 6.15 7.94 -6.49
N VAL A 69 7.32 7.46 -6.91
CA VAL A 69 8.41 7.09 -5.99
C VAL A 69 9.01 8.32 -5.33
N ALA A 70 9.36 9.32 -6.12
CA ALA A 70 9.87 10.58 -5.62
C ALA A 70 8.86 11.26 -4.68
N TYR A 71 7.57 11.25 -5.06
CA TYR A 71 6.51 11.80 -4.23
C TYR A 71 6.43 11.12 -2.86
N VAL A 72 6.38 9.78 -2.82
CA VAL A 72 6.33 9.02 -1.56
C VAL A 72 7.60 9.24 -0.72
N LEU A 73 8.78 9.25 -1.33
CA LEU A 73 10.03 9.47 -0.61
C LEU A 73 10.13 10.89 -0.03
N VAL A 74 9.71 11.90 -0.78
CA VAL A 74 9.66 13.29 -0.29
C VAL A 74 8.66 13.43 0.85
N ASP A 75 7.48 12.80 0.75
CA ASP A 75 6.48 12.78 1.83
C ASP A 75 7.05 12.16 3.11
N LEU A 76 7.80 11.06 3.00
CA LEU A 76 8.49 10.41 4.12
C LEU A 76 9.56 11.29 4.75
N LEU A 77 10.38 11.94 3.93
CA LEU A 77 11.49 12.80 4.39
C LEU A 77 10.98 14.08 5.08
N LEU A 78 9.97 14.74 4.51
CA LEU A 78 9.47 16.02 5.02
C LEU A 78 8.58 15.85 6.25
N ASN A 79 7.66 14.86 6.23
CA ASN A 79 6.72 14.70 7.35
C ASN A 79 7.35 13.97 8.54
N LYS A 80 8.50 13.29 8.36
CA LYS A 80 9.22 12.52 9.40
C LYS A 80 8.34 11.54 10.18
N ARG A 81 7.18 11.17 9.65
CA ARG A 81 6.25 10.22 10.27
C ARG A 81 6.64 8.82 9.82
N VAL A 82 7.50 8.18 10.60
CA VAL A 82 7.87 6.77 10.41
C VAL A 82 6.73 5.90 10.97
N SER A 83 5.59 5.87 10.26
CA SER A 83 4.51 4.92 10.56
C SER A 83 4.69 3.65 9.72
N PRO A 84 4.13 2.49 10.12
CA PRO A 84 4.24 1.27 9.32
C PRO A 84 3.58 1.39 7.95
N ILE A 85 2.48 2.15 7.86
CA ILE A 85 1.84 2.48 6.59
C ILE A 85 2.82 3.25 5.71
N ALA A 86 3.55 4.21 6.29
CA ALA A 86 4.53 5.00 5.59
C ALA A 86 5.75 4.16 5.16
N ILE A 87 6.26 3.27 6.03
CA ILE A 87 7.33 2.32 5.69
C ILE A 87 6.87 1.37 4.58
N PHE A 88 5.67 0.80 4.68
CA PHE A 88 5.12 -0.11 3.68
C PHE A 88 4.94 0.58 2.33
N ALA A 89 4.39 1.80 2.34
CA ALA A 89 4.25 2.63 1.14
C ALA A 89 5.63 2.97 0.54
N GLY A 90 6.60 3.35 1.38
CA GLY A 90 7.98 3.64 0.98
C GLY A 90 8.67 2.45 0.34
N THR A 91 8.66 1.29 1.00
CA THR A 91 9.23 0.04 0.47
C THR A 91 8.54 -0.36 -0.84
N SER A 92 7.21 -0.27 -0.90
CA SER A 92 6.45 -0.56 -2.12
C SER A 92 6.79 0.37 -3.28
N ALA A 93 7.02 1.65 -2.99
CA ALA A 93 7.46 2.64 -3.95
C ALA A 93 8.88 2.34 -4.45
N LEU A 94 9.82 2.01 -3.55
CA LEU A 94 11.19 1.64 -3.91
C LEU A 94 11.23 0.39 -4.81
N VAL A 95 10.46 -0.65 -4.47
CA VAL A 95 10.32 -1.85 -5.32
C VAL A 95 9.76 -1.48 -6.69
N GLY A 96 8.74 -0.62 -6.76
CA GLY A 96 8.20 -0.12 -8.03
C GLY A 96 9.22 0.66 -8.86
N GLY A 97 10.00 1.53 -8.21
CA GLY A 97 11.07 2.29 -8.86
C GLY A 97 12.18 1.40 -9.39
N ALA A 98 12.61 0.40 -8.62
CA ALA A 98 13.59 -0.59 -9.08
C ALA A 98 13.07 -1.38 -10.29
N LEU A 99 11.81 -1.86 -10.22
CA LEU A 99 11.18 -2.58 -11.32
C LEU A 99 11.03 -1.71 -12.59
N ALA A 100 10.93 -0.39 -12.47
CA ALA A 100 10.87 0.51 -13.63
C ALA A 100 12.07 0.34 -14.58
N PHE A 101 13.25 0.01 -14.06
CA PHE A 101 14.47 -0.21 -14.86
C PHE A 101 14.56 -1.60 -15.49
N TRP A 102 13.64 -2.51 -15.17
CA TRP A 102 13.53 -3.78 -15.87
C TRP A 102 12.73 -3.60 -17.17
N PHE A 103 13.43 -3.31 -18.27
CA PHE A 103 12.81 -3.02 -19.57
C PHE A 103 12.37 -4.31 -20.27
N VAL A 104 11.06 -4.55 -20.30
CA VAL A 104 10.43 -5.74 -20.88
C VAL A 104 9.08 -5.36 -21.49
N ASP A 105 8.60 -6.19 -22.41
CA ASP A 105 7.29 -6.10 -23.07
C ASP A 105 6.54 -7.44 -23.01
N GLY A 106 5.32 -7.46 -23.56
CA GLY A 106 4.46 -8.65 -23.62
C GLY A 106 4.20 -9.27 -22.23
N TRP A 107 4.31 -10.60 -22.14
CA TRP A 107 4.02 -11.33 -20.91
C TRP A 107 4.98 -11.00 -19.76
N GLN A 108 6.23 -10.63 -20.07
CA GLN A 108 7.21 -10.25 -19.06
C GLN A 108 6.84 -8.90 -18.45
N TYR A 109 6.31 -7.97 -19.25
CA TYR A 109 5.77 -6.72 -18.73
C TYR A 109 4.57 -6.96 -17.81
N ALA A 110 3.61 -7.80 -18.23
CA ALA A 110 2.47 -8.14 -17.39
C ALA A 110 2.91 -8.74 -16.04
N LEU A 111 3.92 -9.63 -16.05
CA LEU A 111 4.48 -10.20 -14.83
C LEU A 111 5.15 -9.14 -13.96
N LYS A 112 5.97 -8.27 -14.58
CA LYS A 112 6.67 -7.16 -13.91
C LYS A 112 5.68 -6.22 -13.23
N ASP A 113 4.61 -5.83 -13.91
CA ASP A 113 3.64 -4.88 -13.39
C ASP A 113 2.85 -5.48 -12.20
N SER A 114 2.52 -6.78 -12.28
CA SER A 114 1.90 -7.51 -11.17
C SER A 114 2.86 -7.88 -10.04
N ALA A 115 4.17 -7.73 -10.22
CA ALA A 115 5.17 -8.24 -9.29
C ALA A 115 5.00 -7.67 -7.88
N ARG A 116 4.58 -6.42 -7.73
CA ARG A 116 4.38 -5.82 -6.39
C ARG A 116 3.35 -6.59 -5.58
N SER A 117 2.15 -6.82 -6.13
CA SER A 117 1.09 -7.55 -5.41
C SER A 117 1.46 -9.03 -5.22
N ILE A 118 2.18 -9.64 -6.17
CA ILE A 118 2.74 -10.99 -5.98
C ILE A 118 3.68 -11.02 -4.77
N LEU A 119 4.63 -10.09 -4.70
CA LEU A 119 5.59 -10.02 -3.60
C LEU A 119 4.90 -9.78 -2.25
N VAL A 120 3.91 -8.87 -2.20
CA VAL A 120 3.14 -8.61 -0.97
C VAL A 120 2.34 -9.86 -0.55
N GLY A 121 1.63 -10.49 -1.48
CA GLY A 121 0.87 -11.71 -1.22
C GLY A 121 1.76 -12.86 -0.74
N VAL A 122 2.89 -13.10 -1.41
CA VAL A 122 3.86 -14.13 -1.02
C VAL A 122 4.46 -13.82 0.35
N ALA A 123 4.87 -12.57 0.61
CA ALA A 123 5.41 -12.17 1.91
C ALA A 123 4.37 -12.37 3.03
N ALA A 124 3.10 -12.05 2.78
CA ALA A 124 2.02 -12.29 3.71
C ALA A 124 1.81 -13.80 3.98
N VAL A 125 1.80 -14.65 2.95
CA VAL A 125 1.72 -16.11 3.12
C VAL A 125 2.90 -16.63 3.94
N LEU A 126 4.14 -16.26 3.57
CA LEU A 126 5.35 -16.68 4.28
C LEU A 126 5.33 -16.23 5.74
N SER A 127 4.83 -15.02 6.04
CA SER A 127 4.71 -14.50 7.41
C SER A 127 3.83 -15.40 8.30
N VAL A 128 2.77 -16.01 7.73
CA VAL A 128 1.93 -16.97 8.45
C VAL A 128 2.69 -18.26 8.71
N PHE A 129 3.41 -18.78 7.71
CA PHE A 129 4.19 -20.02 7.83
C PHE A 129 5.31 -19.94 8.86
N VAL A 130 6.00 -18.81 8.97
CA VAL A 130 7.04 -18.59 9.99
C VAL A 130 6.46 -18.26 11.38
N GLY A 131 5.13 -18.26 11.52
CA GLY A 131 4.45 -18.04 12.81
C GLY A 131 4.37 -16.57 13.25
N TYR A 132 4.65 -15.62 12.36
CA TYR A 132 4.65 -14.19 12.63
C TYR A 132 3.84 -13.42 11.55
N PRO A 133 2.50 -13.54 11.55
CA PRO A 133 1.65 -13.04 10.47
C PRO A 133 1.82 -11.53 10.21
N LEU A 134 1.68 -11.09 8.96
CA LEU A 134 1.91 -9.71 8.54
C LEU A 134 1.12 -8.69 9.36
N PHE A 135 -0.13 -8.98 9.73
CA PHE A 135 -0.92 -8.06 10.57
C PHE A 135 -0.36 -7.91 11.99
N ARG A 136 0.31 -8.94 12.52
CA ARG A 136 1.05 -8.80 13.79
C ARG A 136 2.24 -7.88 13.61
N ILE A 137 3.05 -8.09 12.55
CA ILE A 137 4.16 -7.21 12.21
C ILE A 137 3.67 -5.76 12.11
N PHE A 138 2.55 -5.55 11.42
CA PHE A 138 1.96 -4.23 11.27
C PHE A 138 1.64 -3.58 12.63
N VAL A 139 0.98 -4.31 13.54
CA VAL A 139 0.66 -3.81 14.89
C VAL A 139 1.93 -3.54 15.71
N ASP A 140 2.94 -4.41 15.65
CA ASP A 140 4.21 -4.21 16.36
C ASP A 140 4.91 -2.94 15.89
N VAL A 141 5.01 -2.74 14.57
CA VAL A 141 5.66 -1.55 14.01
C VAL A 141 4.84 -0.30 14.33
N THR A 142 3.48 -0.36 14.35
CA THR A 142 2.66 0.81 14.73
C THR A 142 2.84 1.17 16.20
N SER A 143 3.28 0.20 17.00
CA SER A 143 3.37 0.30 18.46
C SER A 143 4.80 0.47 18.97
N LEU A 144 5.78 0.78 18.11
CA LEU A 144 7.19 0.97 18.52
C LEU A 144 7.37 2.10 19.55
N GLY A 145 6.52 3.13 19.48
CA GLY A 145 6.50 4.24 20.44
C GLY A 145 5.52 4.05 21.61
N ALA A 146 4.88 2.88 21.71
CA ALA A 146 3.88 2.59 22.73
C ALA A 146 4.55 2.49 24.11
N LYS A 147 3.80 2.88 25.15
CA LYS A 147 4.27 2.81 26.53
C LYS A 147 4.43 1.35 27.00
N PRO A 148 5.23 1.07 28.06
CA PRO A 148 5.48 -0.29 28.51
C PRO A 148 4.22 -1.11 28.88
N ASP A 149 3.19 -0.45 29.40
CA ASP A 149 1.88 -1.04 29.70
C ASP A 149 1.10 -1.43 28.44
N GLU A 150 1.14 -0.59 27.41
CA GLU A 150 0.54 -0.84 26.10
C GLU A 150 1.22 -2.04 25.40
N GLN A 151 2.55 -2.12 25.48
CA GLN A 151 3.30 -3.26 24.94
C GLN A 151 2.97 -4.57 25.68
N ARG A 152 2.79 -4.51 27.01
CA ARG A 152 2.34 -5.67 27.80
C ARG A 152 0.94 -6.12 27.39
N ALA A 153 0.02 -5.17 27.20
CA ALA A 153 -1.33 -5.44 26.74
C ALA A 153 -1.35 -6.19 25.39
N LEU A 154 -0.58 -5.69 24.41
CA LEU A 154 -0.42 -6.36 23.11
C LEU A 154 0.17 -7.77 23.26
N THR A 155 1.19 -7.93 24.10
CA THR A 155 1.82 -9.24 24.35
C THR A 155 0.82 -10.26 24.91
N THR A 156 0.00 -9.85 25.87
CA THR A 156 -1.10 -10.67 26.41
C THR A 156 -2.07 -11.08 25.31
N VAL A 157 -2.50 -10.14 24.47
CA VAL A 157 -3.44 -10.41 23.36
C VAL A 157 -2.84 -11.35 22.32
N PHE A 158 -1.58 -11.16 21.94
CA PHE A 158 -0.89 -12.03 20.99
C PHE A 158 -0.64 -13.45 21.50
N SER A 159 -0.62 -13.65 22.82
CA SER A 159 -0.49 -14.99 23.42
C SER A 159 -1.79 -15.81 23.36
N ASN A 160 -2.94 -15.16 23.16
CA ASN A 160 -4.23 -15.84 23.09
C ASN A 160 -4.37 -16.63 21.78
N GLY A 161 -4.68 -17.92 21.90
CA GLY A 161 -4.77 -18.83 20.75
C GLY A 161 -5.85 -18.46 19.73
N VAL A 162 -6.96 -17.85 20.15
CA VAL A 162 -8.03 -17.41 19.26
C VAL A 162 -7.58 -16.19 18.46
N VAL A 163 -6.95 -15.22 19.11
CA VAL A 163 -6.42 -14.02 18.43
C VAL A 163 -5.27 -14.39 17.49
N LYS A 164 -4.36 -15.28 17.90
CA LYS A 164 -3.28 -15.77 17.05
C LYS A 164 -3.81 -16.44 15.76
N ARG A 165 -4.86 -17.26 15.87
CA ARG A 165 -5.52 -17.85 14.70
C ARG A 165 -6.18 -16.80 13.81
N ALA A 166 -6.83 -15.80 14.40
CA ALA A 166 -7.46 -14.71 13.65
C ALA A 166 -6.42 -13.84 12.90
N LEU A 167 -5.26 -13.55 13.52
CA LEU A 167 -4.14 -12.88 12.87
C LEU A 167 -3.61 -13.68 11.67
N GLY A 168 -3.45 -15.00 11.83
CA GLY A 168 -3.04 -15.89 10.75
C GLY A 168 -4.06 -15.93 9.60
N LEU A 169 -5.34 -16.16 9.93
CA LEU A 169 -6.41 -16.23 8.94
C LEU A 169 -6.63 -14.90 8.21
N GLY A 170 -6.65 -13.78 8.94
CA GLY A 170 -6.77 -12.44 8.36
C GLY A 170 -5.62 -12.14 7.41
N THR A 171 -4.38 -12.47 7.81
CA THR A 171 -3.20 -12.34 6.93
C THR A 171 -3.31 -13.20 5.68
N PHE A 172 -3.76 -14.46 5.82
CA PHE A 172 -3.92 -15.36 4.68
C PHE A 172 -5.00 -14.89 3.70
N ILE A 173 -6.13 -14.40 4.20
CA ILE A 173 -7.19 -13.82 3.36
C ILE A 173 -6.70 -12.58 2.63
N PHE A 174 -6.02 -11.67 3.32
CA PHE A 174 -5.40 -10.50 2.68
C PHE A 174 -4.43 -10.93 1.57
N ALA A 175 -3.59 -11.92 1.84
CA ALA A 175 -2.66 -12.45 0.84
C ALA A 175 -3.38 -13.04 -0.39
N ALA A 176 -4.46 -13.80 -0.18
CA ALA A 176 -5.26 -14.35 -1.27
C ALA A 176 -5.87 -13.24 -2.13
N VAL A 177 -6.40 -12.18 -1.51
CA VAL A 177 -6.95 -11.02 -2.24
C VAL A 177 -5.87 -10.30 -3.05
N GLU A 178 -4.68 -10.10 -2.49
CA GLU A 178 -3.55 -9.50 -3.23
C GLU A 178 -3.09 -10.37 -4.40
N LEU A 179 -3.04 -11.69 -4.24
CA LEU A 179 -2.68 -12.61 -5.33
C LEU A 179 -3.75 -12.65 -6.43
N VAL A 180 -5.03 -12.58 -6.07
CA VAL A 180 -6.12 -12.44 -7.04
C VAL A 180 -6.02 -11.11 -7.78
N SER A 181 -5.78 -10.00 -7.07
CA SER A 181 -5.55 -8.67 -7.66
C SER A 181 -4.37 -8.72 -8.65
N ALA A 182 -3.26 -9.37 -8.27
CA ALA A 182 -2.10 -9.55 -9.14
C ALA A 182 -2.41 -10.36 -10.41
N ALA A 183 -3.21 -11.43 -10.29
CA ALA A 183 -3.63 -12.24 -11.43
C ALA A 183 -4.53 -11.43 -12.38
N VAL A 184 -5.49 -10.69 -11.85
CA VAL A 184 -6.34 -9.79 -12.65
C VAL A 184 -5.48 -8.75 -13.37
N ASN A 185 -4.58 -8.09 -12.65
CA ASN A 185 -3.65 -7.10 -13.23
C ASN A 185 -2.79 -7.72 -14.35
N PHE A 186 -2.33 -8.95 -14.15
CA PHE A 186 -1.53 -9.68 -15.14
C PHE A 186 -2.31 -9.90 -16.43
N PHE A 187 -3.54 -10.41 -16.34
CA PHE A 187 -4.38 -10.64 -17.51
C PHE A 187 -4.83 -9.35 -18.20
N VAL A 188 -5.05 -8.27 -17.45
CA VAL A 188 -5.35 -6.95 -18.03
C VAL A 188 -4.15 -6.44 -18.82
N ASN A 189 -2.95 -6.48 -18.24
CA ASN A 189 -1.74 -6.06 -18.93
C ASN A 189 -1.41 -6.94 -20.14
N LEU A 190 -1.62 -8.25 -20.06
CA LEU A 190 -1.44 -9.16 -21.20
C LEU A 190 -2.33 -8.81 -22.40
N ARG A 191 -3.53 -8.27 -22.15
CA ARG A 191 -4.49 -7.92 -23.21
C ARG A 191 -4.31 -6.50 -23.73
N ILE A 192 -3.95 -5.56 -22.86
CA ILE A 192 -3.85 -4.14 -23.21
C ILE A 192 -2.45 -3.79 -23.72
N VAL A 193 -1.39 -4.28 -23.08
CA VAL A 193 0.00 -3.91 -23.37
C VAL A 193 0.63 -4.96 -24.28
N THR A 194 0.45 -4.75 -25.58
CA THR A 194 0.86 -5.69 -26.64
C THR A 194 1.98 -5.16 -27.51
N SER A 195 2.20 -3.85 -27.48
CA SER A 195 3.23 -3.17 -28.26
C SER A 195 4.64 -3.41 -27.71
N LYS A 196 5.64 -3.24 -28.58
CA LYS A 196 7.05 -3.37 -28.21
C LYS A 196 7.50 -2.25 -27.28
N PHE A 197 8.33 -2.56 -26.28
CA PHE A 197 8.90 -1.57 -25.37
C PHE A 197 9.64 -0.47 -26.15
N GLY A 198 9.50 0.78 -25.68
CA GLY A 198 10.13 1.96 -26.31
C GLY A 198 9.34 2.56 -27.48
N THR A 199 8.13 2.08 -27.77
CA THR A 199 7.23 2.68 -28.76
C THR A 199 6.22 3.63 -28.11
N ASN A 200 5.67 4.58 -28.89
CA ASN A 200 4.59 5.46 -28.43
C ASN A 200 3.35 4.64 -28.02
N ALA A 201 3.04 3.60 -28.80
CA ALA A 201 1.92 2.70 -28.55
C ALA A 201 2.07 1.98 -27.20
N PHE A 202 3.27 1.45 -26.88
CA PHE A 202 3.52 0.84 -25.58
C PHE A 202 3.25 1.79 -24.42
N ASN A 203 3.75 3.04 -24.47
CA ASN A 203 3.50 4.00 -23.40
C ASN A 203 2.00 4.33 -23.25
N ALA A 204 1.28 4.47 -24.36
CA ALA A 204 -0.16 4.71 -24.36
C ALA A 204 -0.95 3.53 -23.76
N GLU A 205 -0.59 2.30 -24.13
CA GLU A 205 -1.19 1.07 -23.60
C GLU A 205 -0.93 0.93 -22.10
N VAL A 206 0.30 1.21 -21.63
CA VAL A 206 0.64 1.23 -20.21
C VAL A 206 -0.19 2.27 -19.45
N ALA A 207 -0.34 3.48 -20.00
CA ALA A 207 -1.17 4.51 -19.40
C ALA A 207 -2.64 4.06 -19.29
N SER A 208 -3.15 3.40 -20.33
CA SER A 208 -4.50 2.84 -20.36
C SER A 208 -4.68 1.71 -19.33
N ALA A 209 -3.78 0.74 -19.30
CA ALA A 209 -3.82 -0.37 -18.33
C ALA A 209 -3.78 0.13 -16.88
N ASN A 210 -2.90 1.10 -16.59
CA ASN A 210 -2.82 1.74 -15.27
C ASN A 210 -4.11 2.47 -14.90
N ALA A 211 -4.73 3.19 -15.84
CA ALA A 211 -6.00 3.87 -15.60
C ALA A 211 -7.12 2.87 -15.27
N VAL A 212 -7.18 1.76 -16.01
CA VAL A 212 -8.17 0.68 -15.79
C VAL A 212 -7.97 0.01 -14.44
N MET A 213 -6.72 -0.32 -14.07
CA MET A 213 -6.43 -1.10 -12.87
C MET A 213 -6.33 -0.28 -11.59
N ARG A 214 -6.14 1.05 -11.67
CA ARG A 214 -5.88 1.86 -10.47
C ARG A 214 -6.97 1.73 -9.40
N VAL A 215 -8.22 1.93 -9.78
CA VAL A 215 -9.35 1.91 -8.83
C VAL A 215 -9.67 0.47 -8.40
N PRO A 216 -9.79 -0.52 -9.30
CA PRO A 216 -10.02 -1.91 -8.92
C PRO A 216 -8.95 -2.48 -7.99
N ALA A 217 -7.66 -2.25 -8.27
CA ALA A 217 -6.57 -2.77 -7.45
C ALA A 217 -6.62 -2.17 -6.04
N LEU A 218 -6.83 -0.84 -5.92
CA LEU A 218 -6.97 -0.19 -4.62
C LEU A 218 -8.18 -0.71 -3.85
N ALA A 219 -9.32 -0.88 -4.53
CA ALA A 219 -10.53 -1.40 -3.90
C ALA A 219 -10.33 -2.83 -3.36
N LEU A 220 -9.69 -3.71 -4.13
CA LEU A 220 -9.36 -5.07 -3.68
C LEU A 220 -8.45 -5.06 -2.45
N SER A 221 -7.37 -4.27 -2.46
CA SER A 221 -6.47 -4.16 -1.31
C SER A 221 -7.21 -3.67 -0.05
N LEU A 222 -8.08 -2.68 -0.19
CA LEU A 222 -8.89 -2.16 0.92
C LEU A 222 -9.91 -3.19 1.43
N ILE A 223 -10.54 -3.97 0.54
CA ILE A 223 -11.45 -5.05 0.93
C ILE A 223 -10.67 -6.13 1.70
N GLY A 224 -9.52 -6.58 1.19
CA GLY A 224 -8.68 -7.56 1.86
C GLY A 224 -8.23 -7.10 3.24
N PHE A 225 -7.77 -5.85 3.34
CA PHE A 225 -7.40 -5.25 4.62
C PHE A 225 -8.60 -5.14 5.57
N GLY A 226 -9.75 -4.70 5.08
CA GLY A 226 -10.99 -4.55 5.86
C GLY A 226 -11.50 -5.87 6.42
N ILE A 227 -11.48 -6.94 5.62
CA ILE A 227 -11.87 -8.30 6.07
C ILE A 227 -10.89 -8.79 7.15
N ALA A 228 -9.58 -8.64 6.92
CA ALA A 228 -8.57 -9.04 7.90
C ALA A 228 -8.72 -8.27 9.21
N TYR A 229 -8.85 -6.94 9.13
CA TYR A 229 -9.10 -6.08 10.28
C TYR A 229 -10.34 -6.54 11.05
N TRP A 230 -11.46 -6.75 10.35
CA TRP A 230 -12.72 -7.18 10.97
C TRP A 230 -12.57 -8.51 11.70
N LEU A 231 -11.96 -9.53 11.07
CA LEU A 231 -11.74 -10.84 11.69
C LEU A 231 -10.88 -10.78 12.95
N ILE A 232 -9.76 -10.05 12.87
CA ILE A 232 -8.84 -9.89 14.00
C ILE A 232 -9.54 -9.16 15.15
N GLN A 233 -10.20 -8.04 14.83
CA GLN A 233 -10.85 -7.20 15.82
C GLN A 233 -12.06 -7.89 16.47
N GLN A 234 -12.79 -8.71 15.70
CA GLN A 234 -13.86 -9.56 16.23
C GLN A 234 -13.32 -10.57 17.23
N ALA A 235 -12.19 -11.23 16.93
CA ALA A 235 -11.56 -12.17 17.85
C ALA A 235 -11.08 -11.49 19.14
N VAL A 236 -10.48 -10.30 19.04
CA VAL A 236 -10.05 -9.51 20.20
C VAL A 236 -11.25 -9.12 21.06
N THR A 237 -12.31 -8.60 20.45
CA THR A 237 -13.54 -8.19 21.16
C THR A 237 -14.23 -9.38 21.83
N ALA A 238 -14.22 -10.56 21.19
CA ALA A 238 -14.79 -11.77 21.76
C ALA A 238 -14.03 -12.29 22.98
N GLN A 239 -12.71 -12.06 23.05
CA GLN A 239 -11.86 -12.53 24.14
C GLN A 239 -11.72 -11.51 25.28
N TYR A 240 -11.73 -10.22 24.96
CA TYR A 240 -11.40 -9.14 25.91
C TYR A 240 -12.53 -8.11 26.10
N GLY A 241 -13.69 -8.35 25.47
CA GLY A 241 -14.88 -7.51 25.60
C GLY A 241 -14.92 -6.31 24.67
N LYS A 242 -16.07 -5.63 24.67
CA LYS A 242 -16.26 -4.39 23.88
C LYS A 242 -15.29 -3.30 24.35
N GLY A 243 -14.67 -2.61 23.39
CA GLY A 243 -13.67 -1.56 23.62
C GLY A 243 -12.21 -2.03 23.58
N ALA A 244 -11.94 -3.33 23.60
CA ALA A 244 -10.59 -3.84 23.38
C ALA A 244 -10.22 -3.72 21.88
N ASN A 245 -9.27 -2.86 21.52
CA ASN A 245 -8.84 -2.64 20.14
C ASN A 245 -7.33 -2.88 19.97
N ILE A 246 -6.97 -3.91 19.21
CA ILE A 246 -5.56 -4.29 19.02
C ILE A 246 -4.76 -3.27 18.21
N PHE A 247 -5.43 -2.46 17.41
CA PHE A 247 -4.81 -1.40 16.60
C PHE A 247 -4.73 -0.06 17.35
N GLU A 248 -5.27 0.01 18.57
CA GLU A 248 -5.20 1.18 19.46
C GLU A 248 -4.67 0.74 20.84
N PRO A 249 -3.34 0.57 20.99
CA PRO A 249 -2.73 -0.04 22.17
C PRO A 249 -3.08 0.63 23.50
N ALA A 250 -3.27 1.96 23.49
CA ALA A 250 -3.71 2.72 24.66
C ALA A 250 -5.10 2.28 25.15
N GLN A 251 -6.07 2.16 24.22
CA GLN A 251 -7.43 1.71 24.56
C GLN A 251 -7.43 0.25 25.01
N LEU A 252 -6.62 -0.60 24.36
CA LEU A 252 -6.46 -1.98 24.77
C LEU A 252 -5.90 -2.11 26.20
N ALA A 253 -4.87 -1.34 26.53
CA ALA A 253 -4.24 -1.37 27.85
C ALA A 253 -5.21 -0.90 28.95
N GLU A 254 -5.96 0.17 28.68
CA GLU A 254 -7.02 0.63 29.57
C GLU A 254 -8.08 -0.45 29.79
N LYS A 255 -8.53 -1.11 28.71
CA LYS A 255 -9.55 -2.16 28.81
C LYS A 255 -9.10 -3.36 29.63
N LEU A 256 -7.86 -3.81 29.45
CA LEU A 256 -7.31 -4.93 30.23
C LEU A 256 -7.08 -4.60 31.71
N ARG A 257 -6.99 -3.31 32.08
CA ARG A 257 -6.94 -2.88 33.49
C ARG A 257 -8.31 -2.93 34.14
N GLU A 258 -9.34 -2.48 33.43
CA GLU A 258 -10.72 -2.48 33.93
C GLU A 258 -11.28 -3.90 34.06
N THR A 259 -10.91 -4.78 33.14
CA THR A 259 -11.41 -6.16 33.09
C THR A 259 -10.24 -7.09 32.79
N PRO A 260 -9.46 -7.49 33.82
CA PRO A 260 -8.36 -8.41 33.64
C PRO A 260 -8.85 -9.72 33.03
N PRO A 261 -8.10 -10.33 32.08
CA PRO A 261 -8.42 -11.65 31.59
C PRO A 261 -8.39 -12.66 32.74
N ALA A 262 -9.37 -13.57 32.75
CA ALA A 262 -9.49 -14.64 33.73
C ALA A 262 -8.37 -15.68 33.60
#